data_AF-F0XZK2-F1
#
_entry.id   AF-F0XZK2-F1
#
_cell.length_a   1.000
_cell.length_b   1.000
_cell.length_c   1.000
_cell.angle_alpha   90.00
_cell.angle_beta   90.00
_cell.angle_gamma   90.00
#
_symmetry.space_group_name_H-M   'P 1'
#
loop_
_entity.id
_entity.type
_entity.pdbx_description
1 polymer ?
#
loop_
_entity_poly.entity_id
_entity_poly.type
_entity_poly.pdbx_seq_one_letter_code
_entity_poly.pdbx_strand_id
1 'polypeptide(L)' 'RVCFEMRFDPDRLDEYAKRHEAVWPEMQDALTRCGWRNYSLFLRRDGRAVGYFEAD' A
#
# COMPACT_ATOMS: atom_id res chain seq x y z
N ARG A 1 9.94 9.37 7.26
CA ARG A 1 8.48 9.19 7.49
C ARG A 1 7.73 9.88 6.37
N VAL A 2 6.88 9.14 5.66
CA VAL A 2 6.14 9.65 4.50
C VAL A 2 4.71 9.17 4.57
N CYS A 3 3.78 10.07 4.27
CA CYS A 3 2.37 9.77 4.08
C CYS A 3 1.98 10.22 2.67
N PHE A 4 1.17 9.42 1.99
CA PHE A 4 0.69 9.75 0.65
C PHE A 4 -0.77 9.33 0.48
N GLU A 5 -1.48 10.06 -0.38
CA GLU A 5 -2.86 9.75 -0.77
C GLU A 5 -2.88 9.18 -2.18
N MET A 6 -3.72 8.16 -2.40
CA MET A 6 -4.05 7.63 -3.71
C MET A 6 -5.57 7.64 -3.90
N ARG A 7 -6.00 7.67 -5.16
CA ARG A 7 -7.39 7.45 -5.56
C ARG A 7 -7.48 6.26 -6.49
N PHE A 8 -8.39 5.36 -6.16
CA PHE A 8 -8.72 4.18 -6.93
C PHE A 8 -10.13 4.30 -7.47
N ASP A 9 -10.39 3.55 -8.53
CA ASP A 9 -11.74 3.25 -8.98
C ASP A 9 -12.45 2.42 -7.88
N PRO A 10 -13.59 2.89 -7.31
CA PRO A 10 -14.33 2.17 -6.28
C PRO A 10 -14.70 0.74 -6.68
N ASP A 11 -15.01 0.51 -7.97
CA ASP A 11 -15.43 -0.81 -8.47
C ASP A 11 -14.27 -1.83 -8.48
N ARG A 12 -13.03 -1.37 -8.27
CA ARG A 12 -11.81 -2.18 -8.27
C ARG A 12 -11.17 -2.33 -6.89
N LEU A 13 -11.79 -1.79 -5.84
CA LEU A 13 -11.23 -1.83 -4.48
C LEU A 13 -11.08 -3.25 -3.93
N ASP A 14 -12.07 -4.12 -4.15
CA ASP A 14 -12.04 -5.50 -3.65
C ASP A 14 -10.93 -6.31 -4.33
N GLU A 15 -10.75 -6.13 -5.64
CA GLU A 15 -9.65 -6.73 -6.39
C GLU A 15 -8.30 -6.23 -5.85
N TYR A 16 -8.19 -4.92 -5.61
CA TYR A 16 -6.97 -4.31 -5.08
C TYR A 16 -6.63 -4.87 -3.70
N ALA A 17 -7.61 -4.94 -2.78
CA ALA A 17 -7.43 -5.47 -1.44
C ALA A 17 -6.96 -6.94 -1.49
N LYS A 18 -7.63 -7.78 -2.29
CA LYS A 18 -7.25 -9.20 -2.45
C LYS A 18 -5.82 -9.38 -2.96
N ARG A 19 -5.38 -8.55 -3.91
CA ARG A 19 -3.98 -8.58 -4.38
C ARG A 19 -2.99 -8.15 -3.30
N HIS A 20 -3.41 -7.28 -2.37
CA HIS A 20 -2.57 -6.80 -1.26
C HIS A 20 -2.55 -7.74 -0.04
N GLU A 21 -3.42 -8.75 0.03
CA GLU A 21 -3.34 -9.80 1.06
C GLU A 21 -2.13 -10.72 0.87
N ALA A 22 -1.69 -10.89 -0.39
CA ALA A 22 -0.57 -11.77 -0.75
C ALA A 22 0.39 -11.03 -1.70
N VAL A 23 0.97 -9.94 -1.22
CA VAL A 23 1.99 -9.19 -1.96
C VAL A 23 3.20 -10.09 -2.22
N TRP A 24 3.70 -10.05 -3.45
CA TRP A 24 4.85 -10.84 -3.88
C TRP A 24 6.06 -10.66 -2.93
N PRO A 25 6.73 -11.75 -2.51
CA PRO A 25 7.88 -11.66 -1.62
C PRO A 25 8.99 -10.74 -2.13
N GLU A 26 9.23 -10.71 -3.44
CA GLU A 26 10.26 -9.89 -4.08
C GLU A 26 9.97 -8.40 -3.95
N MET A 27 8.68 -8.01 -3.94
CA MET A 27 8.29 -6.63 -3.71
C MET A 27 8.57 -6.23 -2.26
N GLN A 28 8.28 -7.11 -1.29
CA GLN A 28 8.56 -6.84 0.13
C GLN A 28 10.06 -6.72 0.40
N ASP A 29 10.87 -7.58 -0.23
CA ASP A 29 12.34 -7.49 -0.18
C ASP A 29 12.83 -6.17 -0.79
N ALA A 30 12.33 -5.79 -1.96
CA ALA A 30 12.70 -4.53 -2.60
C ALA A 30 12.37 -3.31 -1.73
N LEU A 31 11.18 -3.28 -1.09
CA LEU A 31 10.81 -2.21 -0.16
C LEU A 31 11.78 -2.15 1.03
N THR A 32 12.06 -3.29 1.65
CA THR A 32 12.99 -3.39 2.78
C THR A 32 14.40 -2.94 2.41
N ARG A 33 14.91 -3.35 1.25
CA ARG A 33 16.23 -2.95 0.73
C ARG A 33 16.34 -1.46 0.43
N CYS A 34 15.23 -0.81 0.08
CA CYS A 34 15.14 0.64 -0.07
C CYS A 34 15.00 1.39 1.28
N GLY A 35 15.13 0.68 2.41
CA GLY A 35 15.00 1.25 3.75
C GLY A 35 13.56 1.49 4.19
N TRP A 36 12.56 1.03 3.42
CA TRP A 36 11.16 1.21 3.81
C TRP A 36 10.79 0.22 4.91
N ARG A 37 10.15 0.73 5.96
CA ARG A 37 9.66 -0.03 7.10
C ARG A 37 8.32 0.53 7.56
N ASN A 38 7.57 -0.28 8.32
CA ASN A 38 6.24 0.09 8.83
C ASN A 38 5.29 0.56 7.71
N TYR A 39 5.30 -0.13 6.56
CA TYR A 39 4.45 0.22 5.42
C TYR A 39 3.03 -0.32 5.59
N SER A 40 2.03 0.58 5.56
CA SER A 40 0.61 0.25 5.68
C SER A 40 -0.21 1.02 4.66
N LEU A 41 -1.28 0.39 4.16
CA LEU A 41 -2.30 1.00 3.31
C LEU A 41 -3.66 0.94 3.98
N PHE A 42 -4.35 2.07 4.01
CA PHE A 42 -5.71 2.22 4.55
C PHE A 42 -6.64 2.61 3.43
N LEU A 43 -7.67 1.79 3.18
CA LEU A 43 -8.60 1.97 2.08
C LEU A 43 -9.98 2.39 2.59
N ARG A 44 -10.62 3.33 1.88
CA ARG A 44 -12.01 3.73 2.10
C ARG A 44 -12.85 3.33 0.89
N ARG A 45 -14.10 2.93 1.13
CA ARG A 45 -15.03 2.42 0.09
C ARG A 45 -15.34 3.41 -1.04
N ASP A 46 -15.04 4.70 -0.86
CA ASP A 46 -15.22 5.74 -1.88
C ASP A 46 -14.01 5.90 -2.82
N GLY A 47 -13.06 4.97 -2.78
CA GLY A 47 -11.88 4.98 -3.64
C GLY A 47 -10.68 5.74 -3.07
N ARG A 48 -10.79 6.39 -1.91
CA ARG A 48 -9.64 7.06 -1.29
C ARG A 48 -8.78 6.09 -0.50
N ALA A 49 -7.46 6.22 -0.63
CA ALA A 49 -6.50 5.44 0.12
C ALA A 49 -5.40 6.31 0.70
N VAL A 50 -4.94 5.93 1.89
CA VAL A 50 -3.77 6.55 2.53
C VAL A 50 -2.70 5.49 2.73
N GLY A 51 -1.49 5.78 2.26
CA GLY A 51 -0.30 4.97 2.49
C GLY A 51 0.64 5.67 3.47
N TYR A 52 1.24 4.90 4.36
CA TYR A 52 2.24 5.36 5.33
C TYR A 52 3.45 4.45 5.31
N PHE A 53 4.66 5.01 5.35
CA PHE A 53 5.89 4.27 5.68
C PHE A 53 6.91 5.15 6.38
N GLU A 54 7.87 4.48 7.02
CA GLU A 54 9.12 5.06 7.49
C GLU A 54 10.23 4.66 6.53
N ALA A 55 11.13 5.58 6.23
CA ALA A 55 12.34 5.33 5.47
C ALA A 55 13.48 6.10 6.14
N ASP A 56 14.67 5.51 6.10
CA ASP A 56 15.91 6.07 6.67
C ASP A 56 16.51 7.17 5.77
#